data_AF-A0A2D8VAN6-F1
#
_entry.id   AF-A0A2D8VAN6-F1
#
_cell.length_a   1.000
_cell.length_b   1.000
_cell.length_c   1.000
_cell.angle_alpha   90.00
_cell.angle_beta   90.00
_cell.angle_gamma   90.00
#
_symmetry.space_group_name_H-M   'P 1'
#
loop_
_entity.id
_entity.type
_entity.pdbx_description
1 polymer ?
#
loop_
_entity_poly.entity_id
_entity_poly.type
_entity_poly.pdbx_seq_one_letter_code
_entity_poly.pdbx_strand_id
1 'polypeptide(L)'
;MYLPPSKQFLKQKYKNFDKNYIAHYWLMNDLFFDSEYYYDSNADLNESFDKTDHESLRNHYIYSGWEEGRFPFKVSVDKFFYIETYPDVKNFAGSTEEHFLAHGYKEGRLPYIHNLELESYNKQLSFLDPGSKAIENKQEMYQHYAFVGYHLLIK
;
A
#
# COMPACT_ATOMS: atom_id res chain seq x y z
N MET A 1 6.32 -8.60 0.47
CA MET A 1 5.01 -8.27 -0.11
C MET A 1 4.84 -6.76 -0.10
N TYR A 2 4.27 -6.17 -1.15
CA TYR A 2 3.96 -4.74 -1.21
C TYR A 2 2.52 -4.52 -0.75
N LEU A 3 2.27 -3.55 0.12
CA LEU A 3 0.92 -3.10 0.47
C LEU A 3 0.78 -1.61 0.15
N PRO A 4 -0.04 -1.22 -0.85
CA PRO A 4 -0.29 0.20 -1.10
C PRO A 4 -1.08 0.81 0.05
N PRO A 5 -0.91 2.11 0.37
CA PRO A 5 -1.77 2.86 1.27
C PRO A 5 -3.23 2.72 0.89
N SER A 6 -4.12 3.00 1.84
CA SER A 6 -5.53 3.05 1.53
C SER A 6 -5.80 4.03 0.38
N LYS A 7 -6.68 3.61 -0.53
CA LYS A 7 -7.07 4.45 -1.66
C LYS A 7 -7.69 5.78 -1.21
N GLN A 8 -8.42 5.74 -0.10
CA GLN A 8 -9.00 6.92 0.54
C GLN A 8 -7.94 7.96 0.93
N PHE A 9 -6.84 7.53 1.58
CA PHE A 9 -5.73 8.42 1.90
C PHE A 9 -5.15 9.07 0.64
N LEU A 10 -4.91 8.27 -0.40
CA LEU A 10 -4.34 8.76 -1.65
C LEU A 10 -5.24 9.78 -2.35
N LYS A 11 -6.56 9.54 -2.38
CA LYS A 11 -7.55 10.50 -2.90
C LYS A 11 -7.56 11.82 -2.14
N GLN A 12 -7.49 11.76 -0.80
CA GLN A 12 -7.46 12.96 0.04
C GLN A 12 -6.17 13.76 -0.16
N LYS A 13 -5.04 13.06 -0.28
CA LYS A 13 -3.73 13.67 -0.45
C LYS A 13 -3.50 14.22 -1.86
N TYR A 14 -4.05 13.56 -2.89
CA TYR A 14 -3.75 13.83 -4.30
C TYR A 14 -5.01 14.07 -5.14
N LYS A 15 -5.26 15.36 -5.48
CA LYS A 15 -6.45 15.85 -6.18
C LYS A 15 -6.78 15.14 -7.52
N ASN A 16 -5.78 14.55 -8.19
CA ASN A 16 -5.93 13.87 -9.49
C ASN A 16 -5.70 12.36 -9.42
N PHE A 17 -5.64 11.78 -8.22
CA PHE A 17 -5.33 10.36 -8.02
C PHE A 17 -6.18 9.45 -8.92
N ASP A 18 -7.51 9.64 -8.91
CA ASP A 18 -8.47 8.82 -9.67
C ASP A 18 -8.28 8.86 -11.19
N LYS A 19 -7.68 9.94 -11.71
CA LYS A 19 -7.44 10.09 -13.14
C LYS A 19 -6.09 9.52 -13.57
N ASN A 20 -5.27 9.10 -12.63
CA ASN A 20 -3.94 8.63 -12.93
C ASN A 20 -3.89 7.10 -13.06
N TYR A 21 -4.11 6.64 -14.30
CA TYR A 21 -4.10 5.23 -14.64
C TYR A 21 -2.72 4.57 -14.44
N ILE A 22 -1.62 5.33 -14.58
CA ILE A 22 -0.25 4.82 -14.38
C ILE A 22 -0.08 4.45 -12.90
N ALA A 23 -0.42 5.35 -11.98
CA ALA A 23 -0.38 5.06 -10.55
C ALA A 23 -1.21 3.83 -10.19
N HIS A 24 -2.42 3.70 -10.71
CA HIS A 24 -3.24 2.51 -10.48
C HIS A 24 -2.58 1.23 -11.03
N TYR A 25 -2.06 1.28 -12.27
CA TYR A 25 -1.39 0.14 -12.88
C TYR A 25 -0.19 -0.34 -12.07
N TRP A 26 0.70 0.58 -11.68
CA TRP A 26 1.89 0.25 -10.90
C TRP A 26 1.57 -0.36 -9.54
N LEU A 27 0.56 0.20 -8.84
CA LEU A 27 0.14 -0.31 -7.54
C LEU A 27 -0.45 -1.72 -7.63
N MET A 28 -0.98 -2.10 -8.80
CA MET A 28 -1.66 -3.37 -9.02
C MET A 28 -0.82 -4.39 -9.79
N ASN A 29 0.21 -3.99 -10.53
CA ASN A 29 1.02 -4.91 -11.33
C ASN A 29 1.89 -5.81 -10.45
N ASP A 30 2.56 -5.24 -9.44
CA ASP A 30 3.47 -5.97 -8.56
C ASP A 30 2.82 -6.32 -7.21
N LEU A 31 1.50 -6.15 -7.11
CA LEU A 31 0.75 -6.48 -5.91
C LEU A 31 0.69 -7.99 -5.74
N PHE A 32 1.31 -8.47 -4.66
CA PHE A 32 1.03 -9.80 -4.16
C PHE A 32 -0.44 -9.88 -3.72
N PHE A 33 -1.15 -10.91 -4.16
CA PHE A 33 -2.56 -11.12 -3.87
C PHE A 33 -2.76 -12.57 -3.42
N ASP A 34 -3.26 -12.74 -2.21
CA ASP A 34 -3.64 -14.02 -1.62
C ASP A 34 -5.16 -14.14 -1.71
N SER A 35 -5.63 -14.83 -2.74
CA SER A 35 -7.06 -15.00 -3.01
C SER A 35 -7.79 -15.78 -1.92
N GLU A 36 -7.13 -16.75 -1.27
CA GLU A 36 -7.77 -17.54 -0.22
C GLU A 36 -7.99 -16.67 1.01
N TYR A 37 -6.95 -15.94 1.44
CA TYR A 37 -7.08 -14.95 2.49
C TYR A 37 -8.14 -13.90 2.15
N TYR A 38 -8.12 -13.39 0.90
CA TYR A 38 -9.04 -12.35 0.47
C TYR A 38 -10.48 -12.85 0.52
N TYR A 39 -10.77 -14.06 0.04
CA TYR A 39 -12.10 -14.65 0.15
C TYR A 39 -12.51 -14.86 1.61
N ASP A 40 -11.66 -15.52 2.40
CA ASP A 40 -11.98 -15.92 3.78
C ASP A 40 -12.16 -14.72 4.73
N SER A 41 -11.47 -13.60 4.46
CA SER A 41 -11.55 -12.38 5.27
C SER A 41 -12.76 -11.50 4.92
N ASN A 42 -13.52 -11.85 3.89
CA ASN A 42 -14.54 -11.02 3.28
C ASN A 42 -15.81 -11.85 3.00
N ALA A 43 -16.54 -12.15 4.08
CA ALA A 43 -17.67 -13.09 4.05
C ALA A 43 -18.78 -12.74 3.05
N ASP A 44 -18.92 -11.47 2.68
CA ASP A 44 -19.87 -10.99 1.67
C ASP A 44 -19.55 -11.50 0.25
N LEU A 45 -18.30 -11.88 -0.03
CA LEU A 45 -17.91 -12.44 -1.33
C LEU A 45 -18.47 -13.84 -1.56
N ASN A 46 -18.84 -14.55 -0.49
CA ASN A 46 -19.31 -15.93 -0.56
C ASN A 46 -20.61 -16.09 -1.37
N GLU A 47 -21.38 -15.02 -1.53
CA GLU A 47 -22.64 -15.04 -2.30
C GLU A 47 -22.41 -14.82 -3.80
N SER A 48 -21.28 -14.23 -4.19
CA SER A 48 -21.05 -13.74 -5.57
C SER A 48 -19.82 -14.35 -6.25
N PHE A 49 -18.93 -15.00 -5.49
CA PHE A 49 -17.66 -15.52 -6.00
C PHE A 49 -17.41 -16.96 -5.55
N ASP A 50 -16.73 -17.72 -6.41
CA ASP A 50 -16.15 -19.01 -6.07
C ASP A 50 -14.75 -18.79 -5.45
N LYS A 51 -14.44 -19.47 -4.34
CA LYS A 51 -13.13 -19.38 -3.66
C LYS A 51 -11.95 -19.73 -4.57
N THR A 52 -12.19 -20.61 -5.56
CA THR A 52 -11.18 -21.07 -6.52
C THR A 52 -11.03 -20.16 -7.74
N ASP A 53 -11.94 -19.20 -7.92
CA ASP A 53 -11.85 -18.20 -8.99
C ASP A 53 -10.92 -17.05 -8.58
N HIS A 54 -9.63 -17.36 -8.59
CA HIS A 54 -8.56 -16.44 -8.21
C HIS A 54 -8.56 -15.14 -9.04
N GLU A 55 -8.91 -15.23 -10.33
CA GLU A 55 -8.92 -14.07 -11.24
C GLU A 55 -10.06 -13.12 -10.90
N SER A 56 -11.28 -13.63 -10.70
CA SER A 56 -12.42 -12.80 -10.31
C SER A 56 -12.22 -12.14 -8.95
N LEU A 57 -11.64 -12.84 -7.98
CA LEU A 57 -11.31 -12.28 -6.66
C LEU A 57 -10.27 -11.16 -6.76
N ARG A 58 -9.23 -11.35 -7.57
CA ARG A 58 -8.22 -10.32 -7.83
C ARG A 58 -8.84 -9.11 -8.51
N ASN A 59 -9.68 -9.32 -9.51
CA ASN A 59 -10.40 -8.24 -10.20
C ASN A 59 -11.31 -7.49 -9.23
N HIS A 60 -12.04 -8.19 -8.35
CA HIS A 60 -12.84 -7.55 -7.32
C HIS A 60 -11.99 -6.64 -6.43
N TYR A 61 -10.83 -7.09 -5.98
CA TYR A 61 -9.92 -6.25 -5.19
C TYR A 61 -9.48 -4.98 -5.95
N ILE A 62 -9.06 -5.13 -7.20
CA ILE A 62 -8.56 -4.03 -8.04
C ILE A 62 -9.63 -2.96 -8.27
N TYR A 63 -10.86 -3.39 -8.58
CA TYR A 63 -11.93 -2.47 -8.96
C TYR A 63 -12.74 -1.94 -7.78
N SER A 64 -12.84 -2.71 -6.68
CA SER A 64 -13.70 -2.39 -5.53
C SER A 64 -12.98 -2.54 -4.19
N GLY A 65 -12.36 -3.68 -3.93
CA GLY A 65 -11.86 -4.01 -2.58
C GLY A 65 -10.84 -3.02 -2.03
N TRP A 66 -9.96 -2.47 -2.86
CA TRP A 66 -9.01 -1.45 -2.43
C TRP A 66 -9.69 -0.11 -2.07
N GLU A 67 -10.76 0.26 -2.77
CA GLU A 67 -11.59 1.42 -2.42
C GLU A 67 -12.28 1.21 -1.07
N GLU A 68 -12.74 -0.01 -0.82
CA GLU A 68 -13.41 -0.41 0.42
C GLU A 68 -12.44 -0.59 1.60
N GLY A 69 -11.13 -0.47 1.34
CA GLY A 69 -10.09 -0.61 2.35
C GLY A 69 -9.83 -2.06 2.77
N ARG A 70 -10.18 -3.04 1.94
CA ARG A 70 -9.88 -4.45 2.16
C ARG A 70 -8.38 -4.71 1.97
N PHE A 71 -7.89 -5.81 2.56
CA PHE A 71 -6.49 -6.21 2.43
C PHE A 71 -6.35 -7.37 1.44
N PRO A 72 -5.41 -7.30 0.48
CA PRO A 72 -5.21 -8.33 -0.54
C PRO A 72 -4.48 -9.58 -0.03
N PHE A 73 -3.96 -9.54 1.20
CA PHE A 73 -3.28 -10.64 1.89
C PHE A 73 -3.20 -10.32 3.39
N LYS A 74 -2.82 -11.32 4.20
CA LYS A 74 -2.61 -11.15 5.64
C LYS A 74 -1.44 -10.19 5.91
N VAL A 75 -1.75 -9.03 6.49
CA VAL A 75 -0.74 -8.02 6.80
C VAL A 75 -0.07 -8.34 8.15
N SER A 76 1.23 -8.57 8.12
CA SER A 76 2.08 -8.53 9.33
C SER A 76 2.53 -7.09 9.58
N VAL A 77 2.80 -6.71 10.84
CA VAL A 77 3.39 -5.40 11.17
C VAL A 77 4.76 -5.62 11.81
N ASP A 78 5.78 -4.94 11.30
CA ASP A 78 7.08 -4.89 11.94
C ASP A 78 7.01 -3.85 13.06
N LYS A 79 6.86 -4.33 14.29
CA LYS A 79 6.71 -3.48 15.48
C LYS A 79 7.85 -2.47 15.64
N PHE A 80 9.11 -2.87 15.40
CA PHE A 80 10.25 -1.98 15.61
C PHE A 80 10.24 -0.86 14.57
N PHE A 81 10.11 -1.23 13.30
CA PHE A 81 9.96 -0.26 12.22
C PHE A 81 8.78 0.69 12.46
N TYR A 82 7.62 0.15 12.85
CA TYR A 82 6.39 0.92 12.98
C TYR A 82 6.48 1.96 14.11
N ILE A 83 7.05 1.60 15.26
CA ILE A 83 7.23 2.51 16.40
C ILE A 83 8.31 3.57 16.13
N GLU A 84 9.38 3.21 15.44
CA GLU A 84 10.43 4.15 15.06
C GLU A 84 9.95 5.16 14.02
N THR A 85 9.18 4.68 13.03
CA THR A 85 8.64 5.52 11.94
C THR A 85 7.48 6.38 12.40
N TYR A 86 6.68 5.87 13.35
CA TYR A 86 5.47 6.53 13.84
C TYR A 86 5.49 6.68 15.37
N PRO A 87 6.23 7.66 15.91
CA PRO A 87 6.43 7.80 17.35
C PRO A 87 5.15 8.09 18.14
N ASP A 88 4.10 8.61 17.49
CA ASP A 88 2.80 8.87 18.08
C ASP A 88 2.07 7.59 18.51
N VAL A 89 2.36 6.46 17.85
CA VAL A 89 1.81 5.13 18.17
C VAL A 89 2.26 4.67 19.56
N LYS A 90 3.36 5.20 20.10
CA LYS A 90 3.84 4.86 21.46
C LYS A 90 2.80 5.16 22.55
N ASN A 91 1.86 6.06 22.28
CA ASN A 91 0.80 6.44 23.22
C ASN A 91 -0.53 5.69 22.95
N PHE A 92 -0.58 4.81 21.95
CA PHE A 92 -1.78 4.02 21.65
C PHE A 92 -1.95 2.89 22.66
N ALA A 93 -3.16 2.74 23.20
CA ALA A 93 -3.51 1.62 24.06
C ALA A 93 -3.77 0.38 23.20
N GLY A 94 -2.72 -0.38 22.89
CA GLY A 94 -2.80 -1.60 22.10
C GLY A 94 -1.47 -1.99 21.45
N SER A 95 -1.52 -3.01 20.61
CA SER A 95 -0.43 -3.45 19.74
C SER A 95 -0.29 -2.55 18.49
N THR A 96 0.88 -2.63 17.86
CA THR A 96 1.16 -1.96 16.58
C THR A 96 0.26 -2.46 15.45
N GLU A 97 -0.09 -3.74 15.51
CA GLU A 97 -1.00 -4.44 14.60
C GLU A 97 -2.42 -3.90 14.73
N GLU A 98 -2.93 -3.81 15.96
CA GLU A 98 -4.25 -3.22 16.22
C GLU A 98 -4.31 -1.77 15.75
N HIS A 99 -3.28 -0.97 16.05
CA HIS A 99 -3.22 0.40 15.56
C HIS A 99 -3.22 0.47 14.04
N PHE A 100 -2.40 -0.35 13.37
CA PHE A 100 -2.30 -0.33 11.92
C PHE A 100 -3.63 -0.68 11.24
N LEU A 101 -4.29 -1.74 11.71
CA LEU A 101 -5.55 -2.21 11.16
C LEU A 101 -6.70 -1.23 11.43
N ALA A 102 -6.74 -0.61 12.62
CA ALA A 102 -7.79 0.32 13.00
C ALA A 102 -7.61 1.73 12.38
N HIS A 103 -6.36 2.19 12.28
CA HIS A 103 -6.03 3.59 11.97
C HIS A 103 -4.95 3.70 10.88
N GLY A 104 -3.82 3.03 11.08
CA GLY A 104 -2.61 3.26 10.29
C GLY A 104 -2.81 3.12 8.79
N TYR A 105 -3.55 2.12 8.33
CA TYR A 105 -3.82 1.91 6.91
C TYR A 105 -4.59 3.09 6.27
N LYS A 106 -5.59 3.61 6.98
CA LYS A 106 -6.41 4.76 6.56
C LYS A 106 -5.63 6.07 6.60
N GLU A 107 -4.63 6.14 7.47
CA GLU A 107 -3.70 7.27 7.58
C GLU A 107 -2.54 7.19 6.56
N GLY A 108 -2.50 6.15 5.73
CA GLY A 108 -1.47 5.93 4.73
C GLY A 108 -0.11 5.52 5.29
N ARG A 109 -0.10 4.95 6.51
CA ARG A 109 1.10 4.38 7.14
C ARG A 109 1.46 3.05 6.48
N LEU A 110 2.74 2.68 6.58
CA LEU A 110 3.25 1.40 6.09
C LEU A 110 3.49 0.46 7.28
N PRO A 111 3.11 -0.82 7.20
CA PRO A 111 3.23 -1.76 8.31
C PRO A 111 4.65 -2.34 8.49
N TYR A 112 5.47 -2.30 7.45
CA TYR A 112 6.83 -2.83 7.45
C TYR A 112 7.70 -2.15 6.40
N ILE A 113 9.00 -2.37 6.50
CA ILE A 113 9.96 -2.08 5.44
C ILE A 113 9.59 -2.91 4.20
N HIS A 114 9.12 -2.22 3.16
CA HIS A 114 8.95 -2.85 1.86
C HIS A 114 10.32 -2.94 1.17
N ASN A 115 10.62 -4.10 0.57
CA ASN A 115 11.87 -4.35 -0.14
C ASN A 115 11.82 -3.75 -1.56
N LEU A 116 11.59 -2.43 -1.64
CA LEU A 116 12.07 -1.64 -2.76
C LEU A 116 13.58 -1.60 -2.56
N GLU A 117 14.32 -2.42 -3.30
CA GLU A 117 15.77 -2.25 -3.32
C GLU A 117 16.07 -0.81 -3.73
N LEU A 118 16.89 -0.10 -2.95
CA LEU A 118 17.15 1.33 -3.12
C LEU A 118 17.59 1.65 -4.56
N GLU A 119 18.38 0.75 -5.14
CA GLU A 119 18.81 0.84 -6.53
C GLU A 119 17.64 0.72 -7.52
N SER A 120 16.76 -0.26 -7.31
CA SER A 120 15.55 -0.43 -8.13
C SER A 120 14.62 0.78 -8.01
N TYR A 121 14.49 1.31 -6.79
CA TYR A 121 13.72 2.53 -6.52
C TYR A 121 14.31 3.75 -7.23
N ASN A 122 15.61 3.99 -7.11
CA ASN A 122 16.29 5.10 -7.78
C ASN A 122 16.25 4.95 -9.32
N LYS A 123 16.30 3.73 -9.83
CA LYS A 123 16.15 3.45 -11.26
C LYS A 123 14.74 3.81 -11.74
N GLN A 124 13.70 3.45 -11.00
CA GLN A 124 12.32 3.84 -11.32
C GLN A 124 12.12 5.36 -11.16
N LEU A 125 12.63 5.93 -10.08
CA LEU A 125 12.60 7.36 -9.78
C LEU A 125 13.23 8.19 -10.91
N SER A 126 14.40 7.81 -11.40
CA SER A 126 15.06 8.50 -12.52
C SER A 126 14.32 8.36 -13.85
N PHE A 127 13.58 7.27 -14.05
CA PHE A 127 12.71 7.11 -15.22
C PHE A 127 11.46 7.99 -15.12
N LEU A 128 10.81 8.01 -13.96
CA LEU A 128 9.55 8.72 -13.72
C LEU A 128 9.75 10.24 -13.51
N ASP A 129 10.90 10.65 -12.95
CA ASP A 129 11.25 12.04 -12.69
C ASP A 129 12.76 12.28 -12.88
N PRO A 130 13.22 12.46 -14.13
CA PRO A 130 14.64 12.56 -14.47
C PRO A 130 15.43 13.70 -13.79
N GLY A 131 14.74 14.66 -13.16
CA GLY A 131 15.35 15.76 -12.40
C GLY A 131 15.40 15.55 -10.89
N SER A 132 14.87 14.43 -10.39
CA SER A 132 14.86 14.11 -8.96
C SER A 132 16.27 13.75 -8.45
N LYS A 133 16.57 14.13 -7.21
CA LYS A 133 17.81 13.70 -6.54
C LYS A 133 17.68 12.21 -6.21
N ALA A 134 18.73 11.43 -6.48
CA ALA A 134 18.80 10.05 -6.05
C ALA A 134 18.69 9.95 -4.52
N ILE A 135 17.93 8.97 -4.05
CA ILE A 135 17.74 8.72 -2.64
C ILE A 135 18.93 7.95 -2.08
N GLU A 136 19.47 8.41 -0.96
CA GLU A 136 20.77 7.93 -0.46
C GLU A 136 20.65 6.74 0.48
N ASN A 137 19.50 6.58 1.13
CA ASN A 137 19.28 5.51 2.10
C ASN A 137 17.82 5.06 2.16
N LYS A 138 17.57 3.90 2.77
CA LYS A 138 16.22 3.31 2.88
C LYS A 138 15.24 4.24 3.62
N GLN A 139 15.69 4.95 4.66
CA GLN A 139 14.83 5.86 5.41
C GLN A 139 14.33 7.03 4.55
N GLU A 140 15.23 7.69 3.83
CA GLU A 140 14.87 8.71 2.84
C GLU A 140 14.00 8.14 1.74
N MET A 141 14.25 6.89 1.30
CA MET A 141 13.45 6.24 0.27
C MET A 141 12.02 6.08 0.73
N TYR A 142 11.79 5.74 2.00
CA TYR A 142 10.45 5.65 2.57
C TYR A 142 9.79 7.01 2.75
N GLN A 143 10.53 8.00 3.21
CA GLN A 143 10.02 9.37 3.33
C GLN A 143 9.67 9.93 1.96
N HIS A 144 10.58 9.79 1.00
CA HIS A 144 10.37 10.15 -0.40
C HIS A 144 9.26 9.33 -1.02
N TYR A 145 9.10 8.04 -0.73
CA TYR A 145 8.00 7.25 -1.26
C TYR A 145 6.64 7.68 -0.69
N ALA A 146 6.54 7.82 0.62
CA ALA A 146 5.35 8.31 1.32
C ALA A 146 4.97 9.75 0.92
N PHE A 147 5.95 10.56 0.52
CA PHE A 147 5.77 11.97 0.18
C PHE A 147 5.66 12.24 -1.32
N VAL A 148 6.52 11.63 -2.14
CA VAL A 148 6.79 11.89 -3.57
C VAL A 148 6.59 10.67 -4.46
N GLY A 149 6.92 9.45 -4.03
CA GLY A 149 6.89 8.25 -4.86
C GLY A 149 5.52 7.94 -5.48
N TYR A 150 4.43 8.28 -4.78
CA TYR A 150 3.09 8.27 -5.37
C TYR A 150 2.90 9.35 -6.45
N HIS A 151 3.45 10.55 -6.26
CA HIS A 151 3.31 11.67 -7.20
C HIS A 151 4.06 11.47 -8.52
N LEU A 152 5.16 10.73 -8.54
CA LEU A 152 5.92 10.48 -9.78
C LEU A 152 5.27 9.45 -10.69
N LEU A 153 4.39 8.63 -10.12
CA LEU A 153 3.45 7.83 -10.87
C LEU A 153 2.23 8.66 -11.31
N ILE A 154 2.03 9.87 -10.77
CA ILE A 154 0.85 10.71 -10.96
C ILE A 154 1.05 11.90 -11.95
N LYS A 155 2.22 12.04 -12.59
CA LYS A 155 2.39 13.03 -13.67
C LYS A 155 1.62 12.64 -14.94
#